data_AF-A0A352LVJ0-F1
#
_entry.id   AF-A0A352LVJ0-F1
#
_cell.length_a   1.000
_cell.length_b   1.000
_cell.length_c   1.000
_cell.angle_alpha   90.00
_cell.angle_beta   90.00
_cell.angle_gamma   90.00
#
_symmetry.space_group_name_H-M   'P 1'
#
loop_
_entity.id
_entity.type
_entity.pdbx_description
1 polymer ?
#
loop_
_entity_poly.entity_id
_entity_poly.type
_entity_poly.pdbx_seq_one_letter_code
_entity_poly.pdbx_strand_id
1 'polypeptide(L)'
;MDTAVINVRTDPKLKRAAMQTARELGFSLSALVNAYLMNLIKTRTIHISDSEEPSEYLIQAIREAEEERKRGKYYSFDSADKALKFLDKVIAGKK
;
A
#
# COMPACT_ATOMS: atom_id res chain seq x y z
N MET A 1 -22.24 20.74 -20.69
CA MET A 1 -21.59 19.98 -19.60
C MET A 1 -22.00 20.67 -18.33
N ASP A 2 -22.87 20.04 -17.55
CA ASP A 2 -23.34 20.65 -16.31
C ASP A 2 -22.24 20.57 -15.27
N THR A 3 -21.87 21.71 -14.71
CA THR A 3 -20.85 21.81 -13.67
C THR A 3 -21.50 22.30 -12.38
N ALA A 4 -21.08 21.72 -11.26
CA ALA A 4 -21.48 22.13 -9.93
C ALA A 4 -20.23 22.50 -9.13
N VAL A 5 -20.36 23.49 -8.25
CA VAL A 5 -19.27 23.96 -7.39
C VAL A 5 -19.41 23.37 -5.99
N ILE A 6 -18.34 22.78 -5.48
CA ILE A 6 -18.25 22.29 -4.10
C ILE A 6 -17.40 23.26 -3.29
N ASN A 7 -18.01 23.91 -2.29
CA ASN A 7 -17.32 24.79 -1.35
C ASN A 7 -17.08 24.05 -0.03
N VAL A 8 -15.80 23.82 0.31
CA VAL A 8 -15.40 23.13 1.55
C VAL A 8 -14.62 24.09 2.44
N ARG A 9 -15.10 24.30 3.68
CA ARG A 9 -14.36 25.03 4.71
C ARG A 9 -13.28 24.12 5.29
N THR A 10 -12.05 24.60 5.35
CA THR A 10 -10.92 23.85 5.91
C THR A 10 -9.84 24.80 6.43
N ASP A 11 -8.89 24.25 7.18
CA ASP A 11 -7.73 25.00 7.67
C ASP A 11 -6.81 25.44 6.49
N PRO A 12 -6.31 26.69 6.46
CA PRO A 12 -5.45 27.16 5.38
C PRO A 12 -4.12 26.41 5.25
N LYS A 13 -3.54 25.91 6.35
CA LYS A 13 -2.31 25.11 6.31
C LYS A 13 -2.60 23.74 5.72
N LEU A 14 -3.69 23.10 6.14
CA LEU A 14 -4.14 21.82 5.58
C LEU A 14 -4.38 21.92 4.06
N LYS A 15 -5.06 22.99 3.60
CA LYS A 15 -5.27 23.23 2.17
C LYS A 15 -3.96 23.33 1.41
N ARG A 16 -2.99 24.11 1.91
CA ARG A 16 -1.69 24.28 1.26
C ARG A 16 -0.90 22.97 1.19
N ALA A 17 -0.90 22.21 2.29
CA ALA A 17 -0.24 20.91 2.36
C ALA A 17 -0.85 19.92 1.35
N ALA A 18 -2.18 19.77 1.34
CA ALA A 18 -2.87 18.89 0.40
C ALA A 18 -2.63 19.30 -1.07
N MET A 19 -2.61 20.60 -1.37
CA MET A 19 -2.27 21.10 -2.72
C MET A 19 -0.83 20.78 -3.12
N GLN A 20 0.11 20.86 -2.18
CA GLN A 20 1.52 20.53 -2.44
C GLN A 20 1.68 19.03 -2.72
N THR A 21 1.12 18.17 -1.86
CA THR A 21 1.14 16.71 -2.05
C THR A 21 0.49 16.31 -3.38
N ALA A 22 -0.66 16.90 -3.74
CA ALA A 22 -1.29 16.63 -5.03
C ALA A 22 -0.36 16.95 -6.21
N ARG A 23 0.35 18.09 -6.17
CA ARG A 23 1.30 18.49 -7.20
C ARG A 23 2.50 17.56 -7.30
N GLU A 24 3.03 17.11 -6.17
CA GLU A 24 4.13 16.14 -6.12
C GLU A 24 3.74 14.81 -6.76
N LEU A 25 2.47 14.42 -6.62
CA LEU A 25 1.89 13.24 -7.27
C LEU A 25 1.47 13.48 -8.73
N GLY A 26 1.63 14.69 -9.27
CA GLY A 26 1.26 15.03 -10.66
C GLY A 26 -0.23 15.31 -10.89
N PHE A 27 -0.99 15.60 -9.82
CA PHE A 27 -2.42 15.87 -9.89
C PHE A 27 -2.79 17.28 -9.39
N SER A 28 -3.95 17.78 -9.82
CA SER A 28 -4.59 18.91 -9.14
C SER A 28 -5.39 18.42 -7.95
N LEU A 29 -5.52 19.25 -6.90
CA LEU A 29 -6.36 18.91 -5.74
C LEU A 29 -7.82 18.64 -6.16
N SER A 30 -8.35 19.41 -7.12
CA SER A 30 -9.71 19.21 -7.64
C SER A 30 -9.89 17.86 -8.33
N ALA A 31 -8.88 17.39 -9.08
CA ALA A 31 -8.91 16.07 -9.71
C ALA A 31 -8.99 14.95 -8.65
N LEU A 32 -8.22 15.07 -7.57
CA LEU A 32 -8.23 14.10 -6.48
C LEU A 32 -9.56 14.10 -5.71
N VAL A 33 -10.15 15.28 -5.45
CA VAL A 33 -11.48 15.38 -4.82
C VAL A 33 -12.53 14.69 -5.69
N ASN A 34 -12.54 14.95 -7.00
CA ASN A 34 -13.46 14.29 -7.92
C ASN A 34 -13.24 12.77 -7.97
N ALA A 35 -11.99 12.32 -8.02
CA ALA A 35 -11.66 10.90 -8.01
C ALA A 35 -12.12 10.21 -6.72
N TYR A 36 -11.94 10.85 -5.56
CA TYR A 36 -12.42 10.35 -4.27
C TYR A 36 -13.95 10.23 -4.25
N LEU A 37 -14.69 11.25 -4.72
CA LEU A 37 -16.15 11.19 -4.79
C LEU A 37 -16.64 10.05 -5.70
N MET A 38 -16.01 9.86 -6.86
CA MET A 38 -16.31 8.72 -7.74
C MET A 38 -16.03 7.39 -7.06
N ASN A 39 -14.89 7.28 -6.36
CA ASN A 39 -14.52 6.07 -5.64
C ASN A 39 -15.52 5.77 -4.52
N LEU A 40 -15.86 6.76 -3.70
CA LEU A 40 -16.84 6.65 -2.62
C LEU A 40 -18.20 6.15 -3.12
N ILE A 41 -18.68 6.67 -4.26
CA ILE A 41 -19.95 6.22 -4.87
C ILE A 41 -19.84 4.76 -5.33
N LYS A 42 -18.71 4.39 -5.93
CA LYS A 42 -18.48 3.06 -6.49
C LYS A 42 -18.33 1.99 -5.40
N THR A 43 -17.54 2.28 -4.37
CA THR A 43 -17.18 1.30 -3.33
C THR A 43 -18.16 1.33 -2.16
N ARG A 44 -18.81 2.48 -1.91
CA ARG A 44 -19.58 2.74 -0.68
C ARG A 44 -18.75 2.51 0.60
N THR A 45 -17.45 2.66 0.51
CA THR A 45 -16.50 2.51 1.63
C THR A 45 -15.66 3.77 1.80
N ILE A 46 -15.23 4.02 3.04
CA ILE A 46 -14.22 5.02 3.35
C ILE A 46 -12.94 4.26 3.71
N HIS A 47 -11.84 4.60 3.05
CA HIS A 47 -10.52 4.06 3.38
C HIS A 47 -9.86 4.95 4.42
N ILE A 48 -9.64 4.39 5.61
CA ILE A 48 -8.84 5.01 6.67
C ILE A 48 -7.67 4.05 6.89
N SER A 49 -6.47 4.52 6.60
CA SER A 49 -5.23 3.83 6.92
C SER A 49 -4.48 4.65 7.96
N ASP A 50 -4.00 3.99 9.01
CA ASP A 50 -2.97 4.57 9.86
C ASP A 50 -1.61 4.42 9.17
N SER A 51 -0.57 5.08 9.69
CA SER A 51 0.81 4.78 9.27
C SER A 51 1.09 3.28 9.51
N GLU A 52 1.32 2.52 8.45
CA GLU A 52 1.69 1.10 8.56
C GLU A 52 3.15 0.98 9.02
N GLU A 53 3.41 1.16 10.31
CA GLU A 53 4.69 0.80 10.91
C GLU A 53 4.77 -0.73 11.05
N PRO A 54 5.85 -1.37 10.56
CA PRO A 54 6.06 -2.81 10.73
C PRO A 54 5.97 -3.21 12.21
N SER A 55 5.23 -4.29 12.51
CA SER A 55 5.21 -4.85 13.86
C SER A 55 6.60 -5.35 14.28
N GLU A 56 6.88 -5.40 15.59
CA GLU A 56 8.17 -5.93 16.09
C GLU A 56 8.43 -7.37 15.58
N TYR A 57 7.36 -8.17 15.44
CA TYR A 57 7.43 -9.48 14.83
C TYR A 57 7.91 -9.42 13.37
N LEU A 58 7.35 -8.52 12.56
CA LEU A 58 7.75 -8.37 11.16
C LEU A 58 9.19 -7.86 11.04
N ILE A 59 9.59 -6.91 11.90
CA ILE A 59 10.97 -6.40 11.96
C ILE A 59 11.94 -7.55 12.27
N GLN A 60 11.61 -8.37 13.26
CA GLN A 60 12.45 -9.51 13.66
C GLN A 60 12.52 -10.58 12.56
N ALA A 61 11.39 -10.90 11.91
CA ALA A 61 11.34 -11.84 10.80
C ALA A 61 12.20 -11.39 9.60
N ILE A 62 12.21 -10.09 9.29
CA ILE A 62 13.08 -9.53 8.25
C ILE A 62 14.56 -9.69 8.62
N ARG A 63 14.94 -9.35 9.86
CA ARG A 63 16.33 -9.51 10.35
C ARG A 63 16.78 -10.97 10.27
N GLU A 64 15.93 -11.91 10.68
CA GLU A 64 16.21 -13.34 10.60
C GLU A 64 16.42 -13.80 9.15
N ALA A 65 15.53 -13.39 8.24
CA ALA A 65 15.64 -13.71 6.82
C ALA A 65 16.94 -13.15 6.20
N GLU A 66 17.36 -11.95 6.59
CA GLU A 66 18.64 -11.36 6.14
C GLU A 66 19.85 -12.17 6.60
N GLU A 67 19.87 -12.60 7.86
CA GLU A 67 20.94 -13.41 8.43
C GLU A 67 20.96 -14.82 7.84
N GLU A 68 19.81 -15.42 7.58
CA GLU A 68 19.69 -16.68 6.86
C GLU A 68 20.21 -16.57 5.42
N ARG A 69 19.87 -15.49 4.71
CA ARG A 69 20.37 -15.23 3.36
C ARG A 69 21.90 -15.10 3.35
N LYS A 70 22.49 -14.34 4.29
CA LYS A 70 23.95 -14.21 4.43
C LYS A 70 24.64 -15.55 4.67
N ARG A 71 24.00 -16.44 5.43
CA ARG A 71 24.49 -17.79 5.74
C ARG A 71 24.17 -18.83 4.66
N GLY A 72 23.59 -18.42 3.52
CA GLY A 72 23.20 -19.35 2.46
C GLY A 72 22.00 -20.25 2.81
N LYS A 73 21.28 -19.96 3.90
CA LYS A 73 20.11 -20.71 4.35
C LYS A 73 18.83 -20.15 3.73
N TYR A 74 18.75 -20.19 2.40
CA TYR A 74 17.57 -19.72 1.66
C TYR A 74 17.24 -20.68 0.53
N TYR A 75 16.02 -20.57 0.00
CA TYR A 75 15.60 -21.28 -1.19
C TYR A 75 15.49 -20.30 -2.35
N SER A 76 16.09 -20.64 -3.48
CA SER A 76 15.92 -19.93 -4.75
C SER A 76 15.33 -20.88 -5.80
N PHE A 77 14.57 -20.33 -6.73
CA PHE A 77 13.87 -21.09 -7.75
C PHE A 77 14.01 -20.40 -9.10
N ASP A 78 14.29 -21.18 -10.14
CA ASP A 78 14.41 -20.65 -11.51
C ASP A 78 13.05 -20.43 -12.19
N SER A 79 11.96 -20.85 -11.55
CA SER A 79 10.60 -20.67 -12.06
C SER A 79 9.55 -20.62 -10.95
N ALA A 80 8.43 -19.97 -11.23
CA ALA A 80 7.28 -19.88 -10.32
C ALA A 80 6.73 -21.28 -9.95
N ASP A 81 6.63 -22.20 -10.92
CA ASP A 81 6.13 -23.56 -10.67
C ASP A 81 6.96 -24.34 -9.64
N LYS A 82 8.29 -24.17 -9.66
CA LYS A 82 9.17 -24.80 -8.68
C LYS A 82 8.97 -24.20 -7.29
N ALA A 83 8.80 -22.88 -7.20
CA ALA A 83 8.54 -22.18 -5.94
C ALA A 83 7.20 -22.62 -5.31
N LEU A 84 6.14 -22.70 -6.12
CA LEU A 84 4.81 -23.14 -5.67
C LEU A 84 4.84 -24.59 -5.17
N LYS A 85 5.46 -25.51 -5.92
CA LYS A 85 5.62 -26.92 -5.48
C LYS A 85 6.41 -27.05 -4.18
N PHE A 86 7.37 -26.16 -3.93
CA PHE A 86 8.09 -26.13 -2.67
C PHE A 86 7.19 -25.67 -1.52
N LEU A 87 6.43 -24.59 -1.72
CA LEU A 87 5.49 -24.09 -0.72
C LEU A 87 4.43 -25.14 -0.37
N ASP A 88 3.88 -25.85 -1.35
CA ASP A 88 2.91 -26.93 -1.11
C ASP A 88 3.47 -28.04 -0.22
N LYS A 89 4.75 -28.42 -0.42
CA LYS A 89 5.42 -29.42 0.42
C LYS A 89 5.63 -28.94 1.86
N VAL A 90 6.01 -27.67 2.02
CA VAL A 90 6.20 -27.04 3.35
C VAL A 90 4.88 -26.95 4.09
N ILE A 91 3.82 -26.49 3.44
CA ILE A 91 2.47 -26.38 4.02
C ILE A 91 1.92 -27.77 4.38
N ALA A 92 2.15 -28.78 3.54
CA ALA A 92 1.72 -30.15 3.80
C ALA A 92 2.52 -30.87 4.91
N GLY A 93 3.49 -30.20 5.54
CA GLY A 93 4.31 -30.78 6.62
C GLY A 93 5.22 -31.93 6.17
N LYS A 94 5.49 -32.05 4.86
CA LYS A 94 6.30 -33.15 4.27
C LYS A 94 7.79 -32.80 4.22
N LYS A 95 8.29 -32.12 5.24
CA LYS A 95 9.67 -31.59 5.29
C LYS A 95 10.60 -32.52 6.06
#